data_AF-A0A913YTU8-F1
#
_entry.id   AF-A0A913YTU8-F1
#
_cell.length_a   1.000
_cell.length_b   1.000
_cell.length_c   1.000
_cell.angle_alpha   90.00
_cell.angle_beta   90.00
_cell.angle_gamma   90.00
#
_symmetry.space_group_name_H-M   'P 1'
#
loop_
_entity.id
_entity.type
_entity.pdbx_description
1 polymer ?
#
loop_
_entity_poly.entity_id
_entity_poly.type
_entity_poly.pdbx_seq_one_letter_code
_entity_poly.pdbx_strand_id
1 'polypeptide(L)' 'MIQQATKLEWKVLLENKSKFLLVHSSSGHKHALKEILSDSSIASRLADTKASSEVKALDTFYSTLQNEPDKAYYG' A
#
# COMPACT_ATOMS: atom_id res chain seq x y z
N MET A 1 2.83 3.33 -23.82
CA MET A 1 3.68 2.34 -23.14
C MET A 1 3.25 0.89 -23.41
N ILE A 2 2.07 0.42 -22.97
CA ILE A 2 1.67 -1.00 -23.19
C ILE A 2 1.48 -1.36 -24.68
N GLN A 3 0.87 -0.49 -25.48
CA GLN A 3 0.78 -0.71 -26.94
C GLN A 3 2.15 -0.80 -27.63
N GLN A 4 3.13 -0.02 -27.17
CA GLN A 4 4.51 -0.08 -27.67
C GLN A 4 5.20 -1.36 -27.23
N ALA A 5 4.95 -1.82 -25.99
CA ALA A 5 5.47 -3.07 -25.48
C ALA A 5 4.94 -4.29 -26.23
N THR A 6 3.69 -4.26 -26.71
CA THR A 6 3.15 -5.28 -27.61
C THR A 6 3.85 -5.25 -28.98
N LYS A 7 4.09 -4.06 -29.53
CA LYS A 7 4.74 -3.88 -30.84
C LYS A 7 6.24 -4.25 -30.83
N LEU A 8 6.91 -4.03 -29.70
CA LEU A 8 8.34 -4.29 -29.49
C LEU A 8 8.59 -5.62 -28.77
N GLU A 9 7.55 -6.42 -28.54
CA GLU A 9 7.60 -7.72 -27.86
C GLU A 9 8.34 -7.71 -26.51
N TRP A 10 8.09 -6.70 -25.68
CA TRP A 10 8.67 -6.61 -24.34
C TRP A 10 7.95 -7.57 -23.38
N LYS A 11 8.28 -8.87 -23.50
CA LYS A 11 7.64 -9.98 -22.78
C LYS A 11 7.57 -9.75 -21.27
N VAL A 12 8.66 -9.28 -20.65
CA VAL A 12 8.73 -8.99 -19.22
C VAL A 12 7.64 -8.00 -18.79
N LEU A 13 7.41 -6.92 -19.54
CA LEU A 13 6.40 -5.93 -19.19
C LEU A 13 4.98 -6.48 -19.36
N LEU A 14 4.76 -7.28 -20.41
CA LEU A 14 3.45 -7.86 -20.73
C LEU A 14 3.06 -8.93 -19.70
N GLU A 15 3.98 -9.81 -19.31
CA GLU A 15 3.79 -10.85 -18.30
C GLU A 15 3.52 -10.26 -16.90
N ASN A 16 4.15 -9.12 -16.59
CA ASN A 16 4.01 -8.47 -15.29
C ASN A 16 2.96 -7.35 -15.27
N LYS A 17 2.17 -7.19 -16.34
CA LYS A 17 1.18 -6.12 -16.47
C LYS A 17 0.21 -6.05 -15.29
N SER A 18 -0.20 -7.20 -14.76
CA SER A 18 -1.13 -7.30 -13.62
C SER A 18 -0.56 -6.78 -12.29
N LYS A 19 0.76 -6.60 -12.18
CA LYS A 19 1.43 -6.03 -11.01
C LYS A 19 1.38 -4.50 -10.96
N PHE A 20 1.12 -3.84 -12.08
CA PHE A 20 1.00 -2.39 -12.15
C PHE A 20 -0.42 -1.99 -11.74
N LEU A 21 -0.53 -1.25 -10.64
CA LEU A 21 -1.79 -0.78 -10.08
C LEU A 21 -1.88 0.74 -10.21
N LEU A 22 -3.07 1.23 -10.56
CA LEU A 22 -3.38 2.66 -10.53
C LEU A 22 -4.05 2.98 -9.20
N VAL A 23 -3.56 4.01 -8.51
CA VAL A 23 -3.98 4.36 -7.15
C VAL A 23 -4.13 5.87 -7.01
N HIS A 24 -5.06 6.32 -6.19
CA HIS A 24 -5.16 7.72 -5.80
C HIS A 24 -4.03 8.13 -4.86
N SER A 25 -3.44 9.30 -5.07
CA SER A 25 -2.43 9.86 -4.20
C SER A 25 -2.68 11.36 -4.03
N SER A 26 -2.69 11.85 -2.79
CA SER A 26 -2.84 13.27 -2.49
C SER A 26 -1.64 14.12 -2.93
N SER A 27 -0.43 13.54 -2.97
CA SER A 27 0.80 14.21 -3.40
C SER A 27 1.82 13.25 -4.06
N GLY A 28 2.88 13.79 -4.67
CA GLY A 28 4.00 13.02 -5.25
C GLY A 28 5.17 12.80 -4.28
N HIS A 29 5.01 13.13 -3.00
CA HIS A 29 6.07 13.04 -2.00
C HIS A 29 6.02 11.73 -1.20
N LYS A 30 7.13 11.39 -0.54
CA LYS A 30 7.30 10.12 0.19
C LYS A 30 6.21 9.82 1.23
N HIS A 31 5.61 10.86 1.84
CA HIS A 31 4.57 10.68 2.85
C HIS A 31 3.25 10.15 2.28
N ALA A 32 2.95 10.43 1.00
CA ALA A 32 1.74 9.92 0.35
C ALA A 32 1.76 8.39 0.19
N LEU A 33 2.94 7.77 0.28
CA LEU A 33 3.07 6.31 0.24
C LEU A 33 2.34 5.65 1.43
N LYS A 34 2.27 6.32 2.59
CA LYS A 34 1.51 5.82 3.74
C LYS A 34 0.00 5.77 3.46
N GLU A 35 -0.53 6.82 2.82
CA GLU A 35 -1.94 6.91 2.40
C GLU A 35 -2.29 5.79 1.41
N ILE A 36 -1.45 5.60 0.38
CA ILE A 36 -1.61 4.55 -0.63
C ILE A 36 -1.64 3.14 0.01
N LEU A 37 -0.77 2.89 0.99
CA LEU A 37 -0.68 1.59 1.67
C LEU A 37 -1.84 1.32 2.65
N SER A 38 -2.51 2.37 3.13
CA SER A 38 -3.69 2.24 4.00
C SER A 38 -5.00 1.97 3.26
N ASP A 39 -5.04 2.16 1.93
CA ASP A 39 -6.25 1.93 1.14
C ASP A 39 -6.62 0.43 1.10
N SER A 40 -7.81 0.10 1.61
CA SER A 40 -8.37 -1.26 1.66
C SER A 40 -8.40 -1.99 0.31
N SER A 41 -8.52 -1.26 -0.80
CA SER A 41 -8.55 -1.82 -2.16
C SER A 41 -7.19 -2.40 -2.59
N ILE A 42 -6.10 -1.96 -1.96
CA ILE A 42 -4.72 -2.34 -2.27
C ILE A 42 -4.15 -3.18 -1.14
N ALA A 43 -4.57 -2.91 0.10
CA ALA A 43 -4.17 -3.68 1.27
C ALA A 43 -4.41 -5.18 1.09
N SER A 44 -5.46 -5.61 0.38
CA SER A 44 -5.70 -7.03 0.05
C SER A 44 -4.71 -7.63 -0.94
N ARG A 45 -4.16 -6.83 -1.85
CA ARG A 45 -3.15 -7.24 -2.85
C ARG A 45 -1.71 -7.13 -2.33
N LEU A 46 -1.49 -6.29 -1.31
CA LEU A 46 -0.22 -6.09 -0.61
C LEU A 46 -0.19 -6.78 0.77
N ALA A 47 -1.24 -7.51 1.14
CA ALA A 47 -1.44 -8.12 2.46
C ALA A 47 -0.26 -9.01 2.89
N ASP A 48 0.41 -9.64 1.92
CA ASP A 48 1.56 -10.52 2.14
C ASP A 48 2.91 -9.77 2.21
N THR A 49 2.91 -8.46 2.50
CA THR A 49 4.14 -7.68 2.70
C THR A 49 4.31 -7.28 4.16
N LYS A 50 5.55 -7.38 4.66
CA LYS A 50 5.92 -6.97 6.03
C LYS A 50 5.42 -5.57 6.38
N ALA A 51 5.46 -4.64 5.42
CA ALA A 51 4.96 -3.27 5.57
C ALA A 51 3.46 -3.21 5.89
N SER A 52 2.62 -4.06 5.29
CA SER A 52 1.18 -4.10 5.59
C SER A 52 0.90 -4.50 7.04
N SER A 53 1.69 -5.44 7.58
CA SER A 53 1.58 -5.86 8.98
C SER A 53 1.99 -4.76 9.98
N GLU A 54 3.04 -4.00 9.66
CA GLU A 54 3.53 -2.89 10.50
C GLU A 54 2.52 -1.72 10.52
N VAL A 55 1.93 -1.38 9.37
CA VAL A 55 0.88 -0.35 9.28
C VAL A 55 -0.35 -0.76 10.08
N LYS A 56 -0.80 -2.02 9.95
CA LYS A 56 -1.97 -2.53 10.69
C LYS A 56 -1.75 -2.54 12.20
N ALA A 57 -0.54 -2.87 12.65
CA ALA A 57 -0.19 -2.82 14.07
C ALA A 57 -0.25 -1.38 14.60
N LEU A 58 0.22 -0.40 13.82
CA LEU A 58 0.17 1.01 14.18
C LEU A 58 -1.26 1.55 14.22
N ASP A 59 -2.11 1.19 13.26
CA ASP A 59 -3.52 1.58 13.26
C ASP A 59 -4.27 0.99 14.47
N THR A 60 -3.93 -0.25 14.84
CA THR A 60 -4.47 -0.90 16.05
C THR A 60 -4.04 -0.17 17.31
N PHE A 61 -2.77 0.27 17.38
CA PHE A 61 -2.26 1.06 18.48
C PHE A 61 -3.02 2.39 18.63
N TYR A 62 -3.19 3.15 17.55
CA TYR A 62 -3.96 4.40 17.59
C TYR A 62 -5.42 4.18 17.95
N SER A 63 -6.04 3.12 17.43
CA SER A 63 -7.42 2.74 17.76
C SER A 63 -7.56 2.36 19.24
N THR A 64 -6.56 1.69 19.82
CA THR A 64 -6.54 1.33 21.24
C THR A 64 -6.35 2.56 22.11
N LEU A 65 -5.45 3.47 21.73
CA LEU A 65 -5.22 4.72 22.45
C LEU A 65 -6.47 5.63 22.46
N GLN A 66 -7.24 5.62 21.37
CA GLN A 66 -8.46 6.42 21.26
C GLN A 66 -9.63 5.86 22.08
N ASN A 67 -9.77 4.52 22.15
CA ASN A 67 -10.92 3.88 22.81
C ASN A 67 -10.64 3.44 24.25
N GLU A 68 -9.40 3.04 24.55
CA GLU A 68 -8.95 2.48 25.83
C GLU A 68 -7.53 2.98 26.15
N PRO A 69 -7.37 4.25 26.57
CA PRO A 69 -6.06 4.87 26.76
C PRO A 69 -5.18 4.16 27.80
N ASP A 70 -5.78 3.43 28.74
CA ASP A 70 -5.06 2.64 29.76
C ASP A 70 -4.50 1.30 29.24
N LYS A 71 -4.71 0.96 27.97
CA LYS A 71 -4.16 -0.28 27.37
C LYS A 71 -3.05 -0.05 26.36
N ALA A 72 -2.90 1.19 25.87
CA ALA A 72 -1.87 1.55 24.91
C ALA A 72 -0.91 2.56 25.54
N TYR A 73 0.33 2.13 25.78
CA TYR A 73 1.37 2.98 26.36
C TYR A 73 2.48 3.23 25.35
N TYR A 74 3.05 4.43 25.38
CA TYR A 74 4.24 4.81 24.63
C TYR A 74 5.12 5.67 25.54
N GLY A 75 6.43 5.42 25.54
CA GLY A 75 7.40 6.06 26.43
C GLY A 75 8.79 5.50 26.21
#